data_AF-A0A3C0AMR5-F1
#
_entry.id   AF-A0A3C0AMR5-F1
#
_cell.length_a   1.000
_cell.length_b   1.000
_cell.length_c   1.000
_cell.angle_alpha   90.00
_cell.angle_beta   90.00
_cell.angle_gamma   90.00
#
_symmetry.space_group_name_H-M   'P 1'
#
loop_
_entity.id
_entity.type
_entity.pdbx_description
1 polymer ?
#
loop_
_entity_poly.entity_id
_entity_poly.type
_entity_poly.pdbx_seq_one_letter_code
_entity_poly.pdbx_strand_id
1 'polypeptide(L)' 'MTAFHEFELIEWIRSQGGTSHSDLLGIGDDTAILQPSANSELLLATDMLMEGTHFTFPPAT' A
#
# COMPACT_ATOMS: atom_id res chain seq x y z
N MET A 1 -14.46 -13.40 12.67
CA MET A 1 -14.03 -12.83 11.37
C MET A 1 -13.03 -13.81 10.79
N THR A 2 -13.27 -14.30 9.59
CA THR A 2 -12.31 -15.09 8.83
C THR A 2 -11.11 -14.20 8.50
N ALA A 3 -9.89 -14.69 8.68
CA ALA A 3 -8.71 -13.98 8.24
C ALA A 3 -8.70 -13.92 6.71
N PHE A 4 -8.40 -12.76 6.15
CA PHE A 4 -8.13 -12.63 4.72
C PHE A 4 -6.82 -13.36 4.39
N HIS A 5 -6.80 -14.14 3.32
CA HIS A 5 -5.52 -14.48 2.67
C HIS A 5 -4.94 -13.23 1.98
N GLU A 6 -3.64 -13.22 1.72
CA GLU A 6 -2.91 -12.06 1.18
C GLU A 6 -3.60 -11.41 -0.04
N PHE A 7 -3.93 -12.21 -1.06
CA PHE A 7 -4.58 -11.69 -2.26
C PHE A 7 -6.00 -11.17 -2.01
N GLU A 8 -6.75 -11.78 -1.08
CA GLU A 8 -8.07 -11.29 -0.72
C GLU A 8 -7.99 -9.95 0.00
N LEU A 9 -6.95 -9.75 0.82
CA LEU A 9 -6.68 -8.47 1.46
C LEU A 9 -6.29 -7.40 0.43
N ILE A 10 -5.44 -7.72 -0.54
CA ILE A 10 -5.08 -6.79 -1.64
C ILE A 10 -6.32 -6.36 -2.42
N GLU A 11 -7.17 -7.30 -2.82
CA GLU A 11 -8.42 -7.00 -3.52
C GLU A 11 -9.38 -6.16 -2.66
N TRP A 12 -9.49 -6.49 -1.37
CA TRP A 12 -10.29 -5.69 -0.46
C TRP A 12 -9.76 -4.25 -0.37
N ILE A 13 -8.44 -4.04 -0.20
CA ILE A 13 -7.83 -2.70 -0.17
C ILE A 13 -8.09 -1.93 -1.47
N ARG A 14 -7.88 -2.58 -2.63
CA ARG A 14 -8.20 -2.01 -3.95
C ARG A 14 -9.64 -1.53 -4.02
N SER A 15 -10.59 -2.30 -3.48
CA SER A 15 -12.02 -1.95 -3.47
C SER A 15 -12.39 -0.81 -2.52
N GLN A 16 -11.56 -0.51 -1.51
CA GLN A 16 -11.79 0.60 -0.59
C GLN A 16 -11.38 1.95 -1.18
N GLY A 17 -10.50 1.94 -2.19
CA GLY A 17 -10.08 3.14 -2.92
C GLY A 17 -11.10 3.59 -3.97
N GLY A 18 -11.12 4.89 -4.27
CA GLY A 18 -11.74 5.40 -5.49
C GLY A 18 -10.75 5.36 -6.66
N THR A 19 -11.24 5.28 -7.90
CA THR A 19 -10.40 5.46 -9.09
C THR A 19 -10.16 6.96 -9.31
N SER A 20 -8.92 7.43 -9.25
CA SER A 20 -8.58 8.79 -9.67
C SER A 20 -8.08 8.81 -11.11
N HIS A 21 -8.39 9.88 -11.85
CA HIS A 21 -7.86 10.09 -13.20
C HIS A 21 -6.34 10.36 -13.21
N SER A 22 -5.75 10.61 -12.04
CA SER A 22 -4.30 10.77 -11.87
C SER A 22 -3.55 9.45 -11.70
N ASP A 23 -4.26 8.33 -11.55
CA ASP A 23 -3.62 7.05 -11.24
C ASP A 23 -3.21 6.39 -12.55
N LEU A 24 -1.91 6.37 -12.83
CA LEU A 24 -1.35 5.72 -14.02
C LEU A 24 -1.15 4.21 -13.78
N LEU A 25 -0.80 3.83 -12.54
CA LEU A 25 -0.69 2.45 -12.09
C LEU A 25 -1.11 2.36 -10.62
N GLY A 26 -2.07 1.49 -10.32
CA GLY A 26 -2.65 1.32 -8.97
C GLY A 26 -1.95 0.27 -8.11
N ILE A 27 -2.60 -0.11 -7.00
CA ILE A 27 -2.09 -1.05 -5.98
C ILE A 27 -1.89 -2.45 -6.58
N GLY A 28 -0.82 -3.15 -6.18
CA GLY A 28 -0.57 -4.59 -6.46
C GLY A 28 0.46 -4.88 -7.56
N ASP A 29 1.32 -3.90 -7.80
CA ASP A 29 2.71 -4.08 -8.27
C ASP A 29 3.64 -3.60 -7.14
N ASP A 30 4.96 -3.62 -7.32
CA ASP A 30 5.96 -3.17 -6.32
C ASP A 30 5.83 -1.67 -5.97
N THR A 31 5.22 -0.87 -6.85
CA THR A 31 4.99 0.56 -6.66
C THR A 31 3.78 1.04 -7.44
N ALA A 32 3.09 2.08 -6.94
CA ALA A 32 2.07 2.79 -7.67
C ALA A 32 2.67 3.99 -8.42
N ILE A 33 2.06 4.38 -9.54
CA ILE A 33 2.44 5.56 -10.32
C ILE A 33 1.27 6.54 -10.33
N LEU A 34 1.51 7.74 -9.79
CA LEU A 34 0.56 8.85 -9.77
C LEU A 34 1.06 9.98 -10.68
N GLN A 35 0.13 10.73 -11.28
CA GLN A 35 0.42 11.92 -12.07
C GLN A 35 -0.27 13.15 -11.46
N PRO A 36 0.35 13.81 -10.47
CA PRO A 36 -0.24 15.00 -9.83
C PRO A 36 -0.30 16.22 -10.76
N SER A 37 0.57 16.29 -11.77
CA SER A 37 0.61 17.36 -12.78
C SER A 37 1.03 16.81 -14.13
N ALA A 38 0.67 17.55 -15.20
CA ALA A 38 1.06 17.17 -16.56
C ALA A 38 2.60 17.09 -16.68
N ASN A 39 3.09 16.01 -17.29
CA ASN A 39 4.51 15.72 -17.50
C ASN A 39 5.32 15.42 -16.23
N SER A 40 4.68 15.06 -15.11
CA SER A 40 5.36 14.59 -13.90
C SER A 40 4.78 13.25 -13.45
N GLU A 41 5.64 12.33 -13.06
CA GLU A 41 5.25 11.05 -12.46
C GLU A 41 5.79 10.98 -11.03
N LEU A 42 4.95 10.49 -10.11
CA LEU A 42 5.28 10.21 -8.73
C LEU A 42 5.18 8.71 -8.52
N LEU A 43 6.31 8.09 -8.18
CA LEU A 43 6.34 6.70 -7.72
C LEU A 43 6.03 6.67 -6.21
N LEU A 44 5.04 5.88 -5.83
CA LEU A 44 4.58 5.76 -4.45
C LEU A 44 4.64 4.29 -4.02
N ALA A 45 5.43 4.02 -3.00
CA ALA A 45 5.46 2.73 -2.31
C ALA A 45 5.26 2.94 -0.80
N THR A 46 4.75 1.93 -0.13
CA THR A 46 4.60 1.93 1.33
C THR A 46 4.88 0.54 1.87
N ASP A 47 5.59 0.49 3.00
CA ASP A 47 5.89 -0.74 3.72
C ASP A 47 5.31 -0.67 5.12
N MET A 48 4.79 -1.79 5.62
CA MET A 48 4.40 -1.95 7.00
C MET A 48 5.50 -2.70 7.76
N LEU A 49 5.97 -2.11 8.86
CA LEU A 49 6.87 -2.78 9.79
C LEU A 49 6.09 -3.19 11.05
N MET A 50 6.40 -4.38 11.55
CA MET A 50 5.74 -4.96 12.73
C MET A 50 6.77 -5.41 13.77
N GLU A 51 6.52 -5.07 15.03
CA GLU A 51 7.29 -5.59 16.16
C GLU A 51 7.15 -7.12 16.24
N GLY A 52 8.24 -7.82 16.58
CA GLY A 52 8.29 -9.29 16.64
C GLY A 52 8.48 -9.97 15.28
N THR A 53 8.40 -9.21 14.17
CA THR A 53 8.69 -9.71 12.81
C THR A 53 9.85 -8.94 12.18
N HIS A 54 9.73 -7.62 12.10
CA HIS A 54 10.69 -6.76 11.42
C HIS A 54 11.68 -6.11 12.40
N PHE A 55 11.26 -5.86 13.63
CA PHE A 55 12.10 -5.31 14.69
C PHE A 55 11.62 -5.80 16.06
N THR A 56 12.41 -5.58 17.10
CA THR A 56 12.01 -5.79 18.51
C THR A 56 12.23 -4.49 19.27
N PHE A 57 11.27 -4.07 20.10
CA PHE A 57 11.41 -2.88 20.92
C PHE A 57 11.61 -3.27 22.39
N PRO A 58 12.57 -2.68 23.11
CA PRO A 58 12.67 -2.92 24.55
C PRO A 58 11.46 -2.28 25.26
N PRO A 59 11.00 -2.86 26.40
CA PRO A 59 9.92 -2.26 27.19
C PRO A 59 10.25 -0.80 27.55
N ALA A 60 9.26 0.10 27.43
CA ALA A 60 9.42 1.47 27.89
C ALA A 60 9.65 1.49 29.42
N THR A 61 10.75 2.13 29.84
CA THR A 61 11.14 2.31 31.25
C THR A 61 10.28 3.35 31.96
#